data_AF-A0A959F9H3-F1
#
_entry.id   AF-A0A959F9H3-F1
#
_cell.length_a   1.000
_cell.length_b   1.000
_cell.length_c   1.000
_cell.angle_alpha   90.00
_cell.angle_beta   90.00
_cell.angle_gamma   90.00
#
_symmetry.space_group_name_H-M   'P 1'
#
loop_
_entity.id
_entity.type
_entity.pdbx_description
1 polymer ?
#
loop_
_entity_poly.entity_id
_entity_poly.type
_entity_poly.pdbx_seq_one_letter_code
_entity_poly.pdbx_strand_id
1 'polypeptide(L)'
;KFSLNSEEDIKNTKSRFGPSLEGFQPTEISPTSQRRLYQCRALFNLLLGNFNEVFLNYEKVIDWWDKHPLIKEEEFHKYIVDISNYLNGYLAKGQYQYIPKLLKSLENSKPKNLHDKSLVFQKISANRLVYYINSGENEGIDDFLDSIEKGLSTYYLNQRSQLVLLMNSAILLFIQEDFEGCRKWCKMIFAKKKVASRLDIQWAARLLFLISEYEIDDLDEVEKTLRSVTRYFRVKEPLPDKRAFEDLILTTIQKLLFAPESEKKSIFQQFVIELKAFGGENRPPLGMNELFMVWTQGKLAKKRMAQLLNQ
;
A
#
# COMPACT_ATOMS: atom_id res chain seq x y z
N LYS A 1 -5.55 7.81 -5.04
CA LYS A 1 -5.60 8.88 -6.07
C LYS A 1 -5.67 10.21 -5.35
N PHE A 2 -4.58 10.99 -5.37
CA PHE A 2 -4.52 12.32 -4.74
C PHE A 2 -4.77 13.47 -5.73
N SER A 3 -4.92 13.18 -7.02
CA SER A 3 -5.25 14.17 -8.04
C SER A 3 -6.77 14.35 -8.16
N LEU A 4 -7.17 15.58 -8.44
CA LEU A 4 -8.53 15.92 -8.80
C LEU A 4 -8.82 15.36 -10.20
N ASN A 5 -10.01 14.77 -10.37
CA ASN A 5 -10.44 14.19 -11.65
C ASN A 5 -11.53 15.04 -12.34
N SER A 6 -12.11 16.02 -11.65
CA SER A 6 -13.11 16.94 -12.19
C SER A 6 -12.45 18.23 -12.68
N GLU A 7 -12.76 18.64 -13.90
CA GLU A 7 -12.30 19.91 -14.46
C GLU A 7 -12.78 21.11 -13.63
N GLU A 8 -13.98 21.02 -13.05
CA GLU A 8 -14.53 22.05 -12.17
C GLU A 8 -13.72 22.17 -10.87
N ASP A 9 -13.39 21.03 -10.24
CA ASP A 9 -12.58 21.02 -9.03
C ASP A 9 -11.17 21.55 -9.29
N ILE A 10 -10.58 21.20 -10.43
CA ILE A 10 -9.29 21.70 -10.89
C ILE A 10 -9.35 23.23 -11.04
N LYS A 11 -10.38 23.75 -11.71
CA LYS A 11 -10.57 25.19 -11.93
C LYS A 11 -10.76 25.93 -10.60
N ASN A 12 -11.61 25.41 -9.71
CA ASN A 12 -11.89 25.99 -8.40
C ASN A 12 -10.64 25.98 -7.50
N THR A 13 -9.89 24.87 -7.48
CA THR A 13 -8.64 24.77 -6.72
C THR A 13 -7.60 25.78 -7.22
N LYS A 14 -7.44 25.92 -8.55
CA LYS A 14 -6.54 26.91 -9.15
C LYS A 14 -6.94 28.34 -8.79
N SER A 15 -8.22 28.71 -8.94
CA SER A 15 -8.67 30.08 -8.66
C SER A 15 -8.56 30.43 -7.18
N ARG A 16 -8.86 29.49 -6.29
CA ARG A 16 -8.86 29.73 -4.84
C ARG A 16 -7.45 29.83 -4.24
N PHE A 17 -6.52 28.98 -4.67
CA PHE A 17 -5.22 28.84 -4.01
C PHE A 17 -4.04 29.35 -4.85
N GLY A 18 -4.14 29.34 -6.19
CA GLY A 18 -3.06 29.74 -7.09
C GLY A 18 -2.50 31.14 -6.79
N PRO A 19 -3.33 32.20 -6.75
CA PRO A 19 -2.86 33.57 -6.53
C PRO A 19 -2.08 33.74 -5.22
N SER A 20 -2.53 33.08 -4.15
CA SER A 20 -1.83 33.12 -2.85
C SER A 20 -0.49 32.40 -2.91
N LEU A 21 -0.43 31.22 -3.54
CA LEU A 21 0.79 30.41 -3.60
C LEU A 21 1.86 30.99 -4.53
N GLU A 22 1.44 31.68 -5.60
CA GLU A 22 2.33 32.35 -6.55
C GLU A 22 2.81 33.71 -6.03
N GLY A 23 1.97 34.43 -5.29
CA GLY A 23 2.29 35.76 -4.76
C GLY A 23 3.38 35.80 -3.69
N PHE A 24 3.60 34.72 -2.95
CA PHE A 24 4.68 34.67 -1.95
C PHE A 24 6.05 34.39 -2.58
N GLN A 25 7.01 35.30 -2.38
CA GLN A 25 8.40 35.07 -2.70
C GLN A 25 9.11 34.33 -1.54
N PRO A 26 9.76 33.18 -1.79
CA PRO A 26 10.42 32.41 -0.74
C PRO A 26 11.52 33.17 0.03
N THR A 27 12.12 34.19 -0.59
CA THR A 27 13.20 35.01 -0.02
C THR A 27 12.71 36.10 0.94
N GLU A 28 11.42 36.39 0.97
CA GLU A 28 10.83 37.49 1.74
C GLU A 28 10.17 37.02 3.05
N ILE A 29 10.26 35.72 3.36
CA ILE A 29 9.60 35.08 4.49
C ILE A 29 10.62 34.35 5.36
N SER A 30 10.23 34.06 6.61
CA SER A 30 11.09 33.32 7.53
C SER A 30 11.45 31.93 6.98
N PRO A 31 12.60 31.35 7.37
CA PRO A 31 13.00 30.03 6.89
C PRO A 31 11.90 28.96 7.07
N THR A 32 11.26 28.91 8.23
CA THR A 32 10.18 27.93 8.49
C THR A 32 8.98 28.14 7.55
N SER A 33 8.64 29.40 7.24
CA SER A 33 7.59 29.73 6.27
C SER A 33 8.00 29.36 4.84
N GLN A 34 9.28 29.49 4.48
CA GLN A 34 9.83 29.05 3.20
C GLN A 34 9.58 27.56 2.95
N ARG A 35 9.94 26.70 3.92
CA ARG A 35 9.67 25.26 3.84
C ARG A 35 8.19 24.98 3.66
N ARG A 36 7.33 25.64 4.44
CA ARG A 36 5.87 25.47 4.37
C ARG A 36 5.31 25.88 3.01
N LEU A 37 5.82 26.97 2.43
CA LEU A 37 5.42 27.41 1.10
C LEU A 37 5.74 26.34 0.05
N TYR A 38 6.94 25.75 0.09
CA TYR A 38 7.29 24.65 -0.82
C TYR A 38 6.40 23.41 -0.61
N GLN A 39 6.10 23.02 0.64
CA GLN A 39 5.16 21.93 0.92
C GLN A 39 3.76 22.22 0.34
N CYS A 40 3.23 23.44 0.54
CA CYS A 40 1.94 23.84 0.02
C CYS A 40 1.93 23.83 -1.52
N ARG A 41 2.99 24.31 -2.17
CA ARG A 41 3.15 24.25 -3.63
C ARG A 41 3.24 22.81 -4.14
N ALA A 42 3.94 21.92 -3.43
CA ALA A 42 4.00 20.50 -3.78
C ALA A 42 2.62 19.85 -3.67
N LEU A 43 1.89 20.07 -2.56
CA LEU A 43 0.54 19.52 -2.39
C LEU A 43 -0.45 20.06 -3.42
N PHE A 44 -0.40 21.37 -3.71
CA PHE A 44 -1.21 22.00 -4.73
C PHE A 44 -0.96 21.36 -6.11
N ASN A 45 0.30 21.22 -6.50
CA ASN A 45 0.64 20.59 -7.78
C ASN A 45 0.32 19.09 -7.81
N LEU A 46 0.36 18.39 -6.67
CA LEU A 46 -0.07 17.00 -6.57
C LEU A 46 -1.57 16.86 -6.86
N LEU A 47 -2.40 17.75 -6.30
CA LEU A 47 -3.84 17.81 -6.58
C LEU A 47 -4.12 18.06 -8.07
N LEU A 48 -3.28 18.86 -8.73
CA LEU A 48 -3.40 19.15 -10.16
C LEU A 48 -2.77 18.09 -11.07
N GLY A 49 -2.07 17.09 -10.53
CA GLY A 49 -1.34 16.09 -11.32
C GLY A 49 -0.03 16.59 -11.95
N ASN A 50 0.46 17.77 -11.55
CA ASN A 50 1.70 18.38 -12.06
C ASN A 50 2.94 17.82 -11.35
N PHE A 51 3.27 16.54 -11.58
CA PHE A 51 4.33 15.84 -10.82
C PHE A 51 5.73 16.46 -10.94
N ASN A 52 6.07 17.10 -12.06
CA ASN A 52 7.35 17.80 -12.18
C ASN A 52 7.49 18.89 -11.10
N GLU A 53 6.45 19.70 -10.90
CA GLU A 53 6.42 20.72 -9.86
C GLU A 53 6.37 20.13 -8.45
N VAL A 54 5.71 18.98 -8.27
CA VAL A 54 5.72 18.26 -6.99
C VAL A 54 7.16 17.92 -6.59
N PHE A 55 7.91 17.31 -7.51
CA PHE A 55 9.29 16.91 -7.24
C PHE A 55 10.22 18.10 -7.05
N LEU A 56 10.12 19.12 -7.91
CA LEU A 56 10.91 20.35 -7.76
C LEU A 56 10.69 21.04 -6.41
N ASN A 57 9.44 21.07 -5.91
CA ASN A 57 9.17 21.67 -4.60
C ASN A 57 9.64 20.78 -3.44
N TYR A 58 9.54 19.45 -3.54
CA TYR A 58 10.10 18.57 -2.50
C TYR A 58 11.63 18.59 -2.47
N GLU A 59 12.31 18.69 -3.61
CA GLU A 59 13.76 18.90 -3.65
C GLU A 59 14.17 20.16 -2.88
N LYS A 60 13.42 21.26 -3.04
CA LYS A 60 13.61 22.49 -2.25
C LYS A 60 13.34 22.28 -0.76
N VAL A 61 12.36 21.45 -0.39
CA VAL A 61 12.11 21.09 1.02
C VAL A 61 13.28 20.31 1.61
N ILE A 62 13.85 19.35 0.87
CA ILE A 62 15.01 18.57 1.33
C ILE A 62 16.25 19.45 1.46
N ASP A 63 16.55 20.27 0.44
CA ASP A 63 17.65 21.24 0.47
C ASP A 63 17.50 22.22 1.65
N TRP A 64 16.26 22.65 1.95
CA TRP A 64 15.99 23.47 3.11
C TRP A 64 16.37 22.77 4.43
N TRP A 65 16.02 21.49 4.61
CA TRP A 65 16.40 20.75 5.81
C TRP A 65 17.91 20.61 5.97
N ASP A 66 18.63 20.38 4.87
CA ASP A 66 20.08 20.21 4.89
C ASP A 66 20.81 21.52 5.21
N LYS A 67 20.22 22.67 4.84
CA LYS A 67 20.71 24.02 5.21
C LYS A 67 20.39 24.43 6.64
N HIS A 68 19.49 23.72 7.34
CA HIS A 68 19.02 24.08 8.69
C HIS A 68 19.17 22.91 9.67
N PRO A 69 20.41 22.43 9.95
CA PRO A 69 20.64 21.22 10.74
C PRO A 69 20.11 21.30 12.19
N LEU A 70 20.20 22.48 12.83
CA LEU A 70 19.66 22.68 14.19
C LEU A 70 18.14 22.52 14.22
N ILE A 71 17.43 23.13 13.26
CA ILE A 71 15.97 23.00 13.15
C ILE A 71 15.59 21.56 12.78
N LYS A 72 16.38 20.89 11.92
CA LYS A 72 16.21 19.48 11.57
C LYS A 72 16.30 18.57 12.79
N GLU A 73 17.19 18.90 13.71
CA GLU A 73 17.40 18.16 14.96
C GLU A 73 16.27 18.39 15.97
N GLU A 74 15.80 19.64 16.10
CA GLU A 74 14.66 20.00 16.99
C GLU A 74 13.31 19.50 16.45
N GLU A 75 13.08 19.62 15.13
CA GLU A 75 11.83 19.28 14.45
C GLU A 75 11.95 17.97 13.64
N PHE A 76 12.73 17.01 14.12
CA PHE A 76 13.07 15.77 13.42
C PHE A 76 11.85 15.02 12.86
N HIS A 77 10.75 14.94 13.62
CA HIS A 77 9.51 14.31 13.15
C HIS A 77 8.97 14.93 11.85
N LYS A 78 9.11 16.25 11.67
CA LYS A 78 8.63 16.94 10.46
C LYS A 78 9.53 16.65 9.27
N TYR A 79 10.85 16.55 9.48
CA TYR A 79 11.79 16.12 8.45
C TYR A 79 11.43 14.72 7.92
N ILE A 80 11.17 13.78 8.83
CA ILE A 80 10.77 12.41 8.46
C ILE A 80 9.43 12.38 7.69
N VAL A 81 8.47 13.23 8.10
CA VAL A 81 7.20 13.38 7.37
C VAL A 81 7.42 13.93 5.96
N ASP A 82 8.31 14.92 5.79
CA ASP A 82 8.59 15.53 4.49
C ASP A 82 9.23 14.55 3.51
N ILE A 83 10.23 13.78 3.94
CA ILE A 83 10.80 12.72 3.11
C ILE A 83 9.74 11.67 2.77
N SER A 84 8.91 11.29 3.74
CA SER A 84 7.84 10.31 3.49
C SER A 84 6.84 10.81 2.44
N ASN A 85 6.53 12.11 2.43
CA ASN A 85 5.65 12.69 1.43
C ASN A 85 6.31 12.76 0.06
N TYR A 86 7.62 13.02 0.01
CA TYR A 86 8.39 12.97 -1.23
C TYR A 86 8.44 11.55 -1.82
N LEU A 87 8.68 10.54 -0.98
CA LEU A 87 8.58 9.12 -1.34
C LEU A 87 7.20 8.76 -1.90
N ASN A 88 6.12 9.22 -1.25
CA ASN A 88 4.76 9.01 -1.73
C ASN A 88 4.53 9.63 -3.11
N GLY A 89 5.17 10.76 -3.43
CA GLY A 89 5.12 11.36 -4.77
C GLY A 89 5.68 10.42 -5.84
N TYR A 90 6.84 9.81 -5.59
CA TYR A 90 7.44 8.83 -6.51
C TYR A 90 6.61 7.57 -6.64
N LEU A 91 6.10 7.04 -5.52
CA LEU A 91 5.19 5.90 -5.50
C LEU A 91 3.93 6.16 -6.33
N ALA A 92 3.31 7.34 -6.16
CA ALA A 92 2.11 7.72 -6.90
C ALA A 92 2.34 7.87 -8.41
N LYS A 93 3.57 8.19 -8.83
CA LYS A 93 3.95 8.33 -10.25
C LYS A 93 4.51 7.04 -10.85
N GLY A 94 4.71 5.99 -10.05
CA GLY A 94 5.35 4.74 -10.49
C GLY A 94 6.84 4.86 -10.77
N GLN A 95 7.52 5.88 -10.22
CA GLN A 95 8.95 6.12 -10.42
C GLN A 95 9.78 5.46 -9.32
N TYR A 96 9.72 4.13 -9.26
CA TYR A 96 10.31 3.34 -8.17
C TYR A 96 11.84 3.45 -8.09
N GLN A 97 12.52 3.78 -9.19
CA GLN A 97 13.99 3.89 -9.24
C GLN A 97 14.58 4.94 -8.27
N TYR A 98 13.79 5.96 -7.85
CA TYR A 98 14.26 7.00 -6.93
C TYR A 98 14.05 6.65 -5.44
N ILE A 99 13.26 5.62 -5.15
CA ILE A 99 12.88 5.26 -3.78
C ILE A 99 14.06 4.75 -2.94
N PRO A 100 14.93 3.84 -3.43
CA PRO A 100 16.03 3.31 -2.61
C PRO A 100 16.94 4.39 -2.03
N LYS A 101 17.25 5.43 -2.82
CA LYS A 101 18.10 6.55 -2.37
C LYS A 101 17.46 7.32 -1.21
N LEU A 102 16.15 7.59 -1.29
CA LEU A 102 15.42 8.29 -0.23
C LEU A 102 15.21 7.41 1.00
N LEU A 103 14.95 6.11 0.84
CA LEU A 103 14.91 5.17 1.97
C LEU A 103 16.24 5.13 2.72
N LYS A 104 17.36 5.08 2.00
CA LYS A 104 18.71 5.14 2.60
C LYS A 104 18.95 6.44 3.37
N SER A 105 18.36 7.56 2.93
CA SER A 105 18.44 8.82 3.68
C SER A 105 17.69 8.77 5.02
N LEU A 106 16.55 8.07 5.07
CA LEU A 106 15.81 7.83 6.32
C LEU A 106 16.56 6.86 7.23
N GLU A 107 17.19 5.83 6.69
CA GLU A 107 18.00 4.87 7.46
C GLU A 107 19.21 5.53 8.11
N ASN A 108 19.86 6.45 7.39
CA ASN A 108 21.00 7.22 7.89
C ASN A 108 20.59 8.37 8.82
N SER A 109 19.29 8.59 9.03
CA SER A 109 18.82 9.59 9.98
C SER A 109 19.23 9.20 11.41
N LYS A 110 19.41 10.20 12.29
CA LYS A 110 19.90 10.00 13.67
C LYS A 110 18.78 10.26 14.68
N PRO A 111 17.77 9.36 14.80
CA PRO A 111 16.71 9.53 15.78
C PRO A 111 17.27 9.47 17.20
N LYS A 112 16.96 10.48 18.03
CA LYS A 112 17.56 10.62 19.36
C LYS A 112 16.84 9.83 20.44
N ASN A 113 15.52 9.74 20.34
CA ASN A 113 14.67 9.14 21.35
C ASN A 113 13.85 7.96 20.78
N LEU A 114 13.17 7.21 21.63
CA LEU A 114 12.39 6.04 21.23
C LEU A 114 11.22 6.42 20.31
N HIS A 115 10.63 7.60 20.48
CA HIS A 115 9.53 8.08 19.64
C HIS A 115 10.00 8.31 18.21
N ASP A 116 11.14 8.98 18.03
CA ASP A 116 11.75 9.22 16.72
C ASP A 116 12.15 7.89 16.05
N LYS A 117 12.72 6.95 16.82
CA LYS A 117 13.04 5.61 16.30
C LYS A 117 11.79 4.87 15.82
N SER A 118 10.70 4.93 16.59
CA SER A 118 9.40 4.36 16.22
C SER A 118 8.85 4.97 14.93
N LEU A 119 8.94 6.31 14.80
CA LEU A 119 8.51 7.02 13.60
C LEU A 119 9.34 6.63 12.38
N VAL A 120 10.66 6.62 12.50
CA VAL A 120 11.59 6.23 11.42
C VAL A 120 11.31 4.79 10.98
N PHE A 121 11.21 3.85 11.93
CA PHE A 121 10.84 2.47 11.66
C PHE A 121 9.52 2.39 10.88
N GLN A 122 8.47 3.05 11.38
CA GLN A 122 7.16 3.02 10.74
C GLN A 122 7.23 3.51 9.28
N LYS A 123 7.94 4.62 9.03
CA LYS A 123 8.01 5.23 7.70
C LYS A 123 8.85 4.42 6.74
N ILE A 124 10.01 3.91 7.16
CA ILE A 124 10.86 3.04 6.33
C ILE A 124 10.09 1.77 5.99
N SER A 125 9.54 1.09 6.99
CA SER A 125 8.84 -0.19 6.79
C SER A 125 7.65 -0.04 5.85
N ALA A 126 6.81 0.99 6.03
CA ALA A 126 5.66 1.21 5.16
C ALA A 126 6.07 1.51 3.71
N ASN A 127 7.05 2.40 3.50
CA ASN A 127 7.47 2.78 2.14
C ASN A 127 8.23 1.65 1.43
N ARG A 128 9.10 0.93 2.15
CA ARG A 128 9.85 -0.20 1.58
C ARG A 128 8.94 -1.36 1.21
N LEU A 129 7.92 -1.67 2.02
CA LEU A 129 6.92 -2.67 1.64
C LEU A 129 6.20 -2.28 0.33
N VAL A 130 5.74 -1.03 0.21
CA VAL A 130 5.09 -0.58 -1.02
C VAL A 130 6.07 -0.62 -2.20
N TYR A 131 7.34 -0.26 -2.00
CA TYR A 131 8.36 -0.38 -3.04
C TYR A 131 8.52 -1.82 -3.54
N TYR A 132 8.70 -2.80 -2.65
CA TYR A 132 8.81 -4.21 -3.05
C TYR A 132 7.56 -4.73 -3.76
N ILE A 133 6.38 -4.41 -3.24
CA ILE A 133 5.09 -4.81 -3.84
C ILE A 133 4.95 -4.31 -5.28
N ASN A 134 5.44 -3.11 -5.59
CA ASN A 134 5.19 -2.48 -6.89
C ASN A 134 6.38 -2.58 -7.87
N SER A 135 7.60 -2.86 -7.39
CA SER A 135 8.79 -2.99 -8.25
C SER A 135 9.12 -4.44 -8.62
N GLY A 136 8.52 -5.41 -7.90
CA GLY A 136 8.88 -6.82 -8.05
C GLY A 136 10.25 -7.19 -7.48
N GLU A 137 10.99 -6.24 -6.88
CA GLU A 137 12.28 -6.55 -6.26
C GLU A 137 12.14 -7.54 -5.11
N ASN A 138 13.09 -8.45 -5.04
CA ASN A 138 13.07 -9.58 -4.11
C ASN A 138 14.32 -9.69 -3.24
N GLU A 139 15.34 -8.87 -3.48
CA GLU A 139 16.57 -8.91 -2.70
C GLU A 139 16.33 -8.42 -1.26
N GLY A 140 16.74 -9.25 -0.29
CA GLY A 140 16.68 -8.94 1.14
C GLY A 140 15.29 -8.91 1.76
N ILE A 141 14.26 -9.49 1.10
CA ILE A 141 12.89 -9.52 1.65
C ILE A 141 12.85 -10.21 3.02
N ASP A 142 13.51 -11.35 3.19
CA ASP A 142 13.43 -12.14 4.43
C ASP A 142 13.99 -11.35 5.62
N ASP A 143 15.22 -10.83 5.49
CA ASP A 143 15.85 -9.97 6.49
C ASP A 143 14.99 -8.73 6.82
N PHE A 144 14.35 -8.17 5.80
CA PHE A 144 13.47 -7.03 5.98
C PHE A 144 12.18 -7.39 6.73
N LEU A 145 11.52 -8.51 6.40
CA LEU A 145 10.33 -8.97 7.10
C LEU A 145 10.64 -9.31 8.57
N ASP A 146 11.79 -9.93 8.83
CA ASP A 146 12.30 -10.15 10.20
C ASP A 146 12.46 -8.84 10.96
N SER A 147 12.98 -7.79 10.30
CA SER A 147 13.09 -6.46 10.90
C SER A 147 11.72 -5.86 11.23
N ILE A 148 10.68 -6.14 10.43
CA ILE A 148 9.31 -5.68 10.69
C ILE A 148 8.73 -6.41 11.91
N GLU A 149 8.88 -7.73 12.01
CA GLU A 149 8.42 -8.50 13.18
C GLU A 149 9.10 -7.99 14.47
N LYS A 150 10.42 -7.81 14.44
CA LYS A 150 11.18 -7.24 15.55
C LYS A 150 10.70 -5.83 15.90
N GLY A 151 10.52 -4.96 14.91
CA GLY A 151 10.07 -3.59 15.14
C GLY A 151 8.62 -3.50 15.64
N LEU A 152 7.73 -4.39 15.21
CA LEU A 152 6.35 -4.49 15.74
C LEU A 152 6.30 -4.91 17.21
N SER A 153 7.29 -5.67 17.69
CA SER A 153 7.43 -6.04 19.10
C SER A 153 8.15 -4.96 19.93
N THR A 154 9.02 -4.18 19.29
CA THR A 154 9.89 -3.19 19.96
C THR A 154 9.23 -1.82 20.09
N TYR A 155 8.52 -1.37 19.06
CA TYR A 155 8.00 0.00 18.98
C TYR A 155 6.50 0.06 19.22
N TYR A 156 6.07 1.04 20.02
CA TYR A 156 4.65 1.34 20.19
C TYR A 156 4.10 2.05 18.93
N LEU A 157 3.42 1.28 18.08
CA LEU A 157 2.69 1.78 16.92
C LEU A 157 1.19 1.81 17.20
N ASN A 158 0.47 2.81 16.68
CA ASN A 158 -0.98 2.78 16.72
C ASN A 158 -1.53 1.59 15.88
N GLN A 159 -2.73 1.11 16.23
CA GLN A 159 -3.32 -0.08 15.60
C GLN A 159 -3.46 0.04 14.08
N ARG A 160 -3.79 1.24 13.57
CA ARG A 160 -3.89 1.48 12.13
C ARG A 160 -2.57 1.22 11.42
N SER A 161 -1.47 1.69 12.00
CA SER A 161 -0.12 1.55 11.43
C SER A 161 0.33 0.10 11.47
N GLN A 162 0.09 -0.60 12.58
CA GLN A 162 0.35 -2.04 12.67
C GLN A 162 -0.41 -2.81 11.59
N LEU A 163 -1.70 -2.55 11.41
CA LEU A 163 -2.52 -3.23 10.38
C LEU A 163 -1.99 -2.97 8.96
N VAL A 164 -1.53 -1.75 8.66
CA VAL A 164 -0.94 -1.43 7.35
C VAL A 164 0.34 -2.23 7.11
N LEU A 165 1.25 -2.28 8.10
CA LEU A 165 2.49 -3.06 7.97
C LEU A 165 2.19 -4.55 7.80
N LEU A 166 1.27 -5.10 8.60
CA LEU A 166 0.88 -6.50 8.50
C LEU A 166 0.25 -6.84 7.15
N MET A 167 -0.70 -6.02 6.68
CA MET A 167 -1.39 -6.25 5.41
C MET A 167 -0.44 -6.16 4.22
N ASN A 168 0.41 -5.14 4.18
CA ASN A 168 1.37 -4.99 3.08
C ASN A 168 2.40 -6.12 3.08
N SER A 169 2.82 -6.62 4.25
CA SER A 169 3.71 -7.77 4.34
C SER A 169 3.03 -9.06 3.84
N ALA A 170 1.76 -9.28 4.18
CA ALA A 170 0.98 -10.40 3.64
C ALA A 170 0.84 -10.31 2.10
N ILE A 171 0.58 -9.11 1.55
CA ILE A 171 0.52 -8.90 0.09
C ILE A 171 1.88 -9.19 -0.56
N LEU A 172 2.98 -8.71 0.04
CA LEU A 172 4.32 -8.97 -0.48
C LEU A 172 4.61 -10.47 -0.53
N LEU A 173 4.35 -11.19 0.55
CA LEU A 173 4.54 -12.64 0.62
C LEU A 173 3.67 -13.38 -0.40
N PHE A 174 2.43 -12.96 -0.59
CA PHE A 174 1.55 -13.50 -1.62
C PHE A 174 2.10 -13.29 -3.04
N ILE A 175 2.64 -12.11 -3.34
CA ILE A 175 3.29 -11.81 -4.64
C ILE A 175 4.55 -12.65 -4.85
N GLN A 176 5.29 -12.94 -3.78
CA GLN A 176 6.46 -13.82 -3.83
C GLN A 176 6.08 -15.31 -3.86
N GLU A 177 4.78 -15.63 -3.82
CA GLU A 177 4.23 -16.99 -3.76
C GLU A 177 4.67 -17.75 -2.50
N ASP A 178 5.07 -17.04 -1.44
CA ASP A 178 5.21 -17.59 -0.10
C ASP A 178 3.83 -17.59 0.60
N PHE A 179 3.01 -18.56 0.21
CA PHE A 179 1.65 -18.70 0.73
C PHE A 179 1.63 -19.08 2.21
N GLU A 180 2.62 -19.81 2.71
CA GLU A 180 2.72 -20.16 4.13
C GLU A 180 3.06 -18.94 4.99
N GLY A 181 3.99 -18.10 4.53
CA GLY A 181 4.29 -16.80 5.11
C GLY A 181 3.07 -15.89 5.06
N CYS A 182 2.43 -15.75 3.90
CA CYS A 182 1.21 -14.96 3.76
C CYS A 182 0.13 -15.39 4.78
N ARG A 183 -0.09 -16.70 4.92
CA ARG A 183 -0.98 -17.32 5.90
C ARG A 183 -0.62 -16.90 7.34
N LYS A 184 0.66 -16.96 7.73
CA LYS A 184 1.15 -16.50 9.05
C LYS A 184 0.77 -15.04 9.29
N TRP A 185 1.06 -14.16 8.33
CA TRP A 185 0.81 -12.72 8.45
C TRP A 185 -0.68 -12.38 8.47
N CYS A 186 -1.52 -13.07 7.70
CA CYS A 186 -2.97 -12.96 7.79
C CYS A 186 -3.50 -13.34 9.19
N LYS A 187 -2.98 -14.43 9.80
CA LYS A 187 -3.35 -14.80 11.17
C LYS A 187 -2.98 -13.71 12.19
N MET A 188 -1.86 -13.02 12.01
CA MET A 188 -1.51 -11.86 12.86
C MET A 188 -2.51 -10.70 12.72
N ILE A 189 -3.06 -10.46 11.52
CA ILE A 189 -4.12 -9.47 11.29
C ILE A 189 -5.41 -9.88 12.01
N PHE A 190 -5.78 -11.16 11.97
CA PHE A 190 -6.99 -11.67 12.63
C PHE A 190 -6.93 -11.52 14.16
N ALA A 191 -5.73 -11.65 14.74
CA ALA A 191 -5.51 -11.46 16.17
C ALA A 191 -5.65 -10.00 16.64
N LYS A 192 -5.58 -9.02 15.72
CA LYS A 192 -5.77 -7.61 16.09
C LYS A 192 -7.25 -7.30 16.32
N LYS A 193 -7.52 -6.46 17.34
CA LYS A 193 -8.86 -5.89 17.56
C LYS A 193 -9.32 -5.18 16.28
N LYS A 194 -10.57 -5.41 15.89
CA LYS A 194 -11.15 -4.79 14.70
C LYS A 194 -11.20 -3.28 14.90
N VAL A 195 -10.51 -2.56 14.04
CA VAL A 195 -10.61 -1.10 13.94
C VAL A 195 -11.73 -0.80 12.95
N ALA A 196 -12.81 -0.17 13.39
CA ALA A 196 -13.98 0.08 12.54
C ALA A 196 -13.62 0.82 11.23
N SER A 197 -12.66 1.75 11.29
CA SER A 197 -12.19 2.48 10.10
C SER A 197 -11.37 1.64 9.12
N ARG A 198 -10.93 0.43 9.50
CA ARG A 198 -10.08 -0.45 8.68
C ARG A 198 -10.64 -1.87 8.55
N LEU A 199 -11.95 -1.98 8.40
CA LEU A 199 -12.59 -3.27 8.07
C LEU A 199 -12.15 -3.81 6.70
N ASP A 200 -11.79 -2.91 5.77
CA ASP A 200 -11.17 -3.22 4.49
C ASP A 200 -9.98 -4.19 4.61
N ILE A 201 -9.05 -3.93 5.53
CA ILE A 201 -7.89 -4.80 5.80
C ILE A 201 -8.35 -6.18 6.28
N GLN A 202 -9.34 -6.23 7.17
CA GLN A 202 -9.84 -7.49 7.73
C GLN A 202 -10.54 -8.34 6.66
N TRP A 203 -11.18 -7.71 5.69
CA TRP A 203 -11.84 -8.37 4.57
C TRP A 203 -10.80 -8.88 3.57
N ALA A 204 -9.90 -8.01 3.13
CA ALA A 204 -8.81 -8.34 2.23
C ALA A 204 -7.94 -9.50 2.78
N ALA A 205 -7.55 -9.44 4.05
CA ALA A 205 -6.75 -10.49 4.68
C ALA A 205 -7.45 -11.86 4.70
N ARG A 206 -8.79 -11.90 4.77
CA ARG A 206 -9.55 -13.17 4.73
C ARG A 206 -9.62 -13.76 3.34
N LEU A 207 -9.79 -12.93 2.32
CA LEU A 207 -9.74 -13.38 0.92
C LEU A 207 -8.34 -13.86 0.57
N LEU A 208 -7.31 -13.10 0.96
CA LEU A 208 -5.90 -13.47 0.74
C LEU A 208 -5.54 -14.78 1.46
N PHE A 209 -6.03 -14.95 2.69
CA PHE A 209 -5.86 -16.18 3.46
C PHE A 209 -6.51 -17.37 2.76
N LEU A 210 -7.76 -17.25 2.29
CA LEU A 210 -8.46 -18.31 1.56
C LEU A 210 -7.69 -18.75 0.31
N ILE A 211 -7.22 -17.80 -0.49
CA ILE A 211 -6.45 -18.13 -1.70
C ILE A 211 -5.10 -18.75 -1.32
N SER A 212 -4.46 -18.28 -0.25
CA SER A 212 -3.20 -18.88 0.23
C SER A 212 -3.39 -20.33 0.68
N GLU A 213 -4.48 -20.65 1.39
CA GLU A 213 -4.79 -22.05 1.73
C GLU A 213 -5.03 -22.88 0.47
N TYR A 214 -5.72 -22.33 -0.53
CA TYR A 214 -5.93 -23.02 -1.82
C TYR A 214 -4.61 -23.34 -2.52
N GLU A 215 -3.64 -22.44 -2.44
CA GLU A 215 -2.31 -22.61 -3.04
C GLU A 215 -1.38 -23.54 -2.27
N ILE A 216 -1.58 -23.69 -0.96
CA ILE A 216 -0.86 -24.67 -0.14
C ILE A 216 -1.31 -26.11 -0.44
N ASP A 217 -2.49 -26.27 -1.06
CA ASP A 217 -3.06 -27.55 -1.51
C ASP A 217 -3.41 -28.52 -0.36
N ASP A 218 -3.74 -27.97 0.82
CA ASP A 218 -4.36 -28.73 1.92
C ASP A 218 -5.89 -28.65 1.80
N LEU A 219 -6.48 -29.60 1.06
CA LEU A 219 -7.91 -29.61 0.74
C LEU A 219 -8.84 -29.45 1.95
N ASP A 220 -8.49 -30.09 3.08
CA ASP A 220 -9.28 -30.02 4.30
C ASP A 220 -9.27 -28.61 4.89
N GLU A 221 -8.09 -27.98 4.92
CA GLU A 221 -7.94 -26.61 5.42
C GLU A 221 -8.58 -25.58 4.47
N VAL A 222 -8.53 -25.80 3.15
CA VAL A 222 -9.24 -24.95 2.17
C VAL A 222 -10.74 -24.99 2.41
N GLU A 223 -11.34 -26.17 2.57
CA GLU A 223 -12.79 -26.29 2.78
C GLU A 223 -13.23 -25.67 4.12
N LYS A 224 -12.46 -25.90 5.19
CA LYS A 224 -12.70 -25.25 6.49
C LYS A 224 -12.62 -23.73 6.36
N THR A 225 -11.60 -23.23 5.68
CA THR A 225 -11.37 -21.80 5.48
C THR A 225 -12.46 -21.18 4.63
N LEU A 226 -12.86 -21.82 3.54
CA LEU A 226 -13.93 -21.37 2.66
C LEU A 226 -15.25 -21.22 3.44
N ARG A 227 -15.62 -22.22 4.26
CA ARG A 227 -16.81 -22.14 5.12
C ARG A 227 -16.72 -21.00 6.14
N SER A 228 -15.57 -20.86 6.80
CA SER A 228 -15.33 -19.81 7.81
C SER A 228 -15.42 -18.41 7.21
N VAL A 229 -14.76 -18.17 6.08
CA VAL A 229 -14.74 -16.87 5.39
C VAL A 229 -16.11 -16.55 4.79
N THR A 230 -16.79 -17.53 4.19
CA THR A 230 -18.17 -17.37 3.69
C THR A 230 -19.12 -16.94 4.81
N ARG A 231 -19.08 -17.65 5.95
CA ARG A 231 -19.89 -17.30 7.12
C ARG A 231 -19.56 -15.89 7.62
N TYR A 232 -18.29 -15.52 7.65
CA TYR A 232 -17.85 -14.20 8.08
C TYR A 232 -18.51 -13.08 7.25
N PHE A 233 -18.43 -13.17 5.92
CA PHE A 233 -18.99 -12.15 5.04
C PHE A 233 -20.52 -12.10 5.10
N ARG A 234 -21.20 -13.25 5.10
CA ARG A 234 -22.67 -13.28 5.23
C ARG A 234 -23.18 -12.63 6.53
N VAL A 235 -22.43 -12.77 7.62
CA VAL A 235 -22.77 -12.13 8.90
C VAL A 235 -22.42 -10.64 8.91
N LYS A 236 -21.33 -10.23 8.26
CA LYS A 236 -20.82 -8.84 8.32
C LYS A 236 -21.42 -7.91 7.30
N GLU A 237 -21.76 -8.43 6.13
CA GLU A 237 -22.45 -7.70 5.07
C GLU A 237 -23.49 -8.65 4.47
N PRO A 238 -24.74 -8.63 4.98
CA PRO A 238 -25.77 -9.54 4.52
C PRO A 238 -26.27 -9.21 3.12
N LEU A 239 -26.08 -7.98 2.63
CA LEU A 239 -26.56 -7.52 1.32
C LEU A 239 -25.63 -8.02 0.19
N PRO A 240 -26.10 -8.92 -0.71
CA PRO A 240 -25.27 -9.51 -1.77
C PRO A 240 -24.59 -8.47 -2.66
N ASP A 241 -25.32 -7.43 -3.09
CA ASP A 241 -24.79 -6.41 -4.00
C ASP A 241 -23.59 -5.65 -3.41
N LYS A 242 -23.51 -5.55 -2.08
CA LYS A 242 -22.41 -4.89 -1.37
C LYS A 242 -21.20 -5.79 -1.12
N ARG A 243 -21.33 -7.09 -1.39
CA ARG A 243 -20.26 -8.10 -1.24
C ARG A 243 -19.98 -8.86 -2.54
N ALA A 244 -20.37 -8.28 -3.69
CA ALA A 244 -20.25 -8.95 -4.98
C ALA A 244 -18.80 -9.35 -5.31
N PHE A 245 -17.82 -8.55 -4.90
CA PHE A 245 -16.40 -8.88 -5.05
C PHE A 245 -16.02 -10.10 -4.21
N GLU A 246 -16.38 -10.10 -2.93
CA GLU A 246 -16.11 -11.21 -2.02
C GLU A 246 -16.78 -12.50 -2.50
N ASP A 247 -18.05 -12.44 -2.88
CA ASP A 247 -18.83 -13.58 -3.36
C ASP A 247 -18.25 -14.16 -4.68
N LEU A 248 -17.69 -13.31 -5.55
CA LEU A 248 -16.94 -13.74 -6.73
C LEU A 248 -15.72 -14.59 -6.33
N ILE A 249 -14.91 -14.14 -5.36
CA ILE A 249 -13.73 -14.88 -4.91
C ILE A 249 -14.15 -16.22 -4.27
N LEU A 250 -15.12 -16.18 -3.35
CA LEU A 250 -15.62 -17.37 -2.66
C LEU A 250 -16.14 -18.43 -3.63
N THR A 251 -16.95 -18.01 -4.60
CA THR A 251 -17.50 -18.91 -5.62
C THR A 251 -16.42 -19.46 -6.53
N THR A 252 -15.42 -18.64 -6.90
CA THR A 252 -14.31 -19.08 -7.74
C THR A 252 -13.46 -20.13 -7.04
N ILE A 253 -13.07 -19.90 -5.78
CA ILE A 253 -12.31 -20.89 -5.01
C ILE A 253 -13.12 -22.16 -4.80
N GLN A 254 -14.42 -22.04 -4.52
CA GLN A 254 -15.30 -23.21 -4.43
C GLN A 254 -15.31 -24.03 -5.74
N LYS A 255 -15.44 -23.37 -6.90
CA LYS A 255 -15.39 -24.05 -8.20
C LYS A 255 -14.04 -24.73 -8.43
N LEU A 256 -12.94 -24.03 -8.15
CA LEU A 256 -11.59 -24.57 -8.33
C LEU A 256 -11.30 -25.79 -7.45
N LEU A 257 -11.82 -25.82 -6.23
CA LEU A 257 -11.62 -26.93 -5.29
C LEU A 257 -12.22 -28.25 -5.80
N PHE A 258 -13.36 -28.19 -6.49
CA PHE A 258 -14.08 -29.38 -6.94
C PHE A 258 -13.94 -29.66 -8.45
N ALA A 259 -13.32 -28.76 -9.20
CA ALA A 259 -13.16 -28.91 -10.65
C ALA A 259 -12.01 -29.86 -11.01
N PRO A 260 -12.20 -30.74 -12.01
CA PRO A 260 -11.09 -31.46 -12.62
C PRO A 260 -10.02 -30.51 -13.19
N GLU A 261 -8.76 -30.94 -13.23
CA GLU A 261 -7.65 -30.15 -13.78
C GLU A 261 -7.91 -29.61 -15.19
N SER A 262 -8.62 -30.38 -16.03
CA SER A 262 -9.01 -29.97 -17.39
C SER A 262 -9.94 -28.75 -17.43
N GLU A 263 -10.68 -28.50 -16.36
CA GLU A 263 -11.65 -27.40 -16.25
C GLU A 263 -11.09 -26.18 -15.51
N LYS A 264 -10.04 -26.34 -14.69
CA LYS A 264 -9.43 -25.23 -13.94
C LYS A 264 -9.00 -24.06 -14.84
N LYS A 265 -8.49 -24.36 -16.04
CA LYS A 265 -8.11 -23.32 -17.00
C LYS A 265 -9.28 -22.43 -17.42
N SER A 266 -10.45 -22.99 -17.70
CA SER A 266 -11.63 -22.19 -18.11
C SER A 266 -12.18 -21.38 -16.93
N ILE A 267 -12.14 -21.94 -15.72
CA ILE A 267 -12.53 -21.23 -14.49
C ILE A 267 -11.64 -19.99 -14.28
N PHE A 268 -10.32 -20.14 -14.38
CA PHE A 268 -9.40 -19.00 -14.28
C PHE A 268 -9.62 -17.96 -15.39
N GLN A 269 -9.88 -18.39 -16.64
CA GLN A 269 -10.17 -17.46 -17.74
C GLN A 269 -11.43 -16.63 -17.47
N GLN A 270 -12.50 -17.27 -17.00
CA GLN A 270 -13.74 -16.59 -16.62
C GLN A 270 -13.49 -15.63 -15.45
N PHE A 271 -12.72 -16.07 -14.45
CA PHE A 271 -12.40 -15.25 -13.29
C PHE A 271 -11.64 -13.96 -13.66
N VAL A 272 -10.71 -14.00 -14.63
CA VAL A 272 -10.05 -12.79 -15.16
C VAL A 272 -11.06 -11.81 -15.75
N ILE A 273 -12.05 -12.30 -16.50
CA ILE A 273 -13.08 -11.46 -17.12
C ILE A 273 -13.91 -10.79 -16.02
N GLU A 274 -14.31 -11.54 -15.01
CA GLU A 274 -15.13 -11.04 -13.89
C GLU A 274 -14.35 -10.04 -13.02
N LEU A 275 -13.07 -10.28 -12.75
CA LEU A 275 -12.21 -9.34 -12.02
C LEU A 275 -12.06 -7.99 -12.72
N LYS A 276 -12.03 -7.98 -14.05
CA LYS A 276 -11.93 -6.72 -14.84
C LYS A 276 -13.17 -5.83 -14.68
N ALA A 277 -14.33 -6.40 -14.34
CA ALA A 277 -15.54 -5.63 -14.08
C ALA A 277 -15.43 -4.76 -12.80
N PHE A 278 -14.54 -5.13 -11.87
CA PHE A 278 -14.28 -4.38 -10.63
C PHE A 278 -13.27 -3.24 -10.84
N GLY A 279 -13.51 -2.40 -11.85
CA GLY A 279 -12.73 -1.20 -12.16
C GLY A 279 -13.43 0.09 -11.74
N GLY A 280 -12.74 1.23 -11.90
CA GLY A 280 -13.33 2.56 -11.69
C GLY A 280 -13.91 2.75 -10.28
N GLU A 281 -15.20 3.09 -10.22
CA GLU A 281 -15.95 3.30 -8.97
C GLU A 281 -16.22 2.00 -8.20
N ASN A 282 -16.24 0.86 -8.88
CA ASN A 282 -16.47 -0.47 -8.29
C ASN A 282 -15.17 -1.15 -7.84
N ARG A 283 -14.04 -0.42 -7.85
CA ARG A 283 -12.74 -0.98 -7.48
C ARG A 283 -12.74 -1.36 -6.00
N PRO A 284 -12.45 -2.63 -5.64
CA PRO A 284 -12.33 -3.02 -4.25
C PRO A 284 -11.16 -2.30 -3.57
N PRO A 285 -11.18 -2.16 -2.24
CA PRO A 285 -10.12 -1.50 -1.51
C PRO A 285 -8.78 -2.23 -1.71
N LEU A 286 -7.68 -1.52 -1.44
CA LEU A 286 -6.31 -2.05 -1.44
C LEU A 286 -5.81 -2.66 -2.77
N GLY A 287 -6.54 -2.48 -3.88
CA GLY A 287 -6.14 -3.03 -5.17
C GLY A 287 -6.28 -4.56 -5.25
N MET A 288 -7.15 -5.16 -4.43
CA MET A 288 -7.28 -6.62 -4.38
C MET A 288 -7.70 -7.25 -5.72
N ASN A 289 -8.47 -6.55 -6.54
CA ASN A 289 -8.80 -7.01 -7.89
C ASN A 289 -7.55 -7.12 -8.78
N GLU A 290 -6.63 -6.14 -8.71
CA GLU A 290 -5.38 -6.14 -9.47
C GLU A 290 -4.48 -7.29 -8.98
N LEU A 291 -4.35 -7.46 -7.66
CA LEU A 291 -3.57 -8.55 -7.06
C LEU A 291 -4.08 -9.93 -7.48
N PHE A 292 -5.39 -10.17 -7.40
CA PHE A 292 -5.98 -11.46 -7.77
C PHE A 292 -5.97 -11.68 -9.29
N MET A 293 -5.98 -10.60 -10.08
CA MET A 293 -5.79 -10.69 -11.52
C MET A 293 -4.37 -11.15 -11.86
N VAL A 294 -3.35 -10.60 -11.20
CA VAL A 294 -1.95 -11.03 -11.35
C VAL A 294 -1.78 -12.50 -10.96
N TRP A 295 -2.36 -12.93 -9.83
CA TRP A 295 -2.36 -14.34 -9.41
C TRP A 295 -2.94 -15.25 -10.49
N THR A 296 -4.15 -14.91 -10.97
CA THR A 296 -4.87 -15.71 -11.97
C THR A 296 -4.11 -15.77 -13.29
N GLN A 297 -3.53 -14.65 -13.73
CA GLN A 297 -2.71 -14.59 -14.93
C GLN A 297 -1.43 -15.42 -14.77
N GLY A 298 -0.81 -15.43 -13.59
CA GLY A 298 0.33 -16.30 -13.27
C GLY A 298 -0.01 -17.77 -13.48
N LYS A 299 -1.18 -18.21 -12.99
CA LYS A 299 -1.68 -19.58 -13.21
C LYS A 299 -1.91 -19.90 -14.69
N LEU A 300 -2.52 -18.99 -15.44
CA LEU A 300 -2.78 -19.18 -16.87
C LEU A 300 -1.49 -19.19 -17.71
N ALA A 301 -0.54 -18.32 -17.38
CA ALA A 301 0.72 -18.15 -18.11
C ALA A 301 1.84 -19.09 -17.64
N LYS A 302 1.65 -19.79 -16.51
CA LYS A 302 2.69 -20.55 -15.81
C LYS A 302 3.93 -19.71 -15.51
N LYS A 303 3.70 -18.47 -15.07
CA LYS A 303 4.74 -17.50 -14.66
C LYS A 303 4.54 -17.13 -13.20
N ARG A 304 5.62 -16.79 -12.51
CA ARG A 304 5.53 -16.28 -11.14
C ARG A 304 4.85 -14.93 -11.11
N MET A 305 4.06 -14.64 -10.07
CA MET A 305 3.39 -13.35 -9.89
C MET A 305 4.36 -12.16 -9.98
N ALA A 306 5.51 -12.24 -9.31
CA ALA A 306 6.54 -11.18 -9.36
C ALA A 306 7.02 -10.84 -10.79
N GLN A 307 7.05 -11.81 -11.71
CA GLN A 307 7.46 -11.60 -13.10
C GLN A 307 6.41 -10.86 -13.93
N LEU A 308 5.16 -10.83 -13.47
CA LEU A 308 4.04 -10.17 -14.14
C LEU A 308 3.87 -8.71 -13.72
N LEU A 309 4.45 -8.30 -12.60
CA LEU A 309 4.40 -6.92 -12.12
C LEU A 309 5.26 -5.95 -12.95
N ASN A 310 6.28 -6.49 -13.62
CA ASN A 310 7.27 -5.73 -14.41
C ASN A 310 6.96 -5.71 -15.92
N GLN A 311 5.76 -6.14 -16.33
CA GLN A 311 5.29 -6.17 -17.73
C GLN A 311 4.21 -5.11 -17.96
#